data_AF-A0A453PB83-F1
#
_entry.id   AF-A0A453PB83-F1
#
_cell.length_a   1.000
_cell.length_b   1.000
_cell.length_c   1.000
_cell.angle_alpha   90.00
_cell.angle_beta   90.00
_cell.angle_gamma   90.00
#
_symmetry.space_group_name_H-M   'P 1'
#
loop_
_entity.id
_entity.type
_entity.pdbx_description
1 polymer ?
#
loop_
_entity_poly.entity_id
_entity_poly.type
_entity_poly.pdbx_seq_one_letter_code
_entity_poly.pdbx_strand_id
1 'polypeptide(L)'
;AKLVILILYELVAYGVLLLILIAITFCQLCVQWCSQSEMDPVFVALQPHLLDLSRNKDTGFLVNYIIKGASKEQFALFISSLHGHVASLLHHTIGASVVDRAFHQATRPQKRSLLLELCSTELQLSKDLAQEKQCRLSVLNIISKHGLQKSSVLQHMTTIIQPVLEKGIVEYSIVHMVISEYLTIADKTSALDVIRQLIPHLIQGSSVLDEDVIGQLIPHLTPTKSKAQKKRSKAKKKRSSELLLIRIMQTKEGLKLGLACLKHGLEKDRKRIIKSLKGHIRKLALNDYGCLFVICRLSIVDNTELITEVVVDELTKHLKELIFDKNGRRPLLQLFHPLCSRYLTPRELFYLNYNVPSPVSKVNLDGESDDVADKEHGGSEDTLVVSDSNPIKRRQVLLVKSELYEVLVETCIENVGELLRANFGKDVLYEVVVGGKK
;
A
#
# COMPACT_ATOMS: atom_id res chain seq x y z
N ALA A 1 -25.91 -7.93 29.93
CA ALA A 1 -25.34 -6.59 29.63
C ALA A 1 -25.32 -5.68 30.86
N LYS A 2 -26.46 -5.24 31.40
CA LYS A 2 -26.50 -4.30 32.56
C LYS A 2 -25.69 -4.74 33.80
N LEU A 3 -25.71 -6.02 34.17
CA LEU A 3 -24.92 -6.54 35.29
C LEU A 3 -23.40 -6.50 35.01
N VAL A 4 -23.00 -6.75 33.76
CA VAL A 4 -21.59 -6.68 33.33
C VAL A 4 -21.10 -5.23 33.33
N ILE A 5 -21.96 -4.28 32.95
CA ILE A 5 -21.67 -2.85 33.01
C ILE A 5 -21.54 -2.38 34.47
N LEU A 6 -22.42 -2.82 35.37
CA LEU A 6 -22.30 -2.53 36.81
C LEU A 6 -21.01 -3.11 37.42
N ILE A 7 -20.67 -4.34 37.05
CA ILE A 7 -19.42 -5.00 37.46
C ILE A 7 -18.20 -4.27 36.89
N LEU A 8 -18.26 -3.78 35.63
CA LEU A 8 -17.22 -2.91 35.06
C LEU A 8 -17.05 -1.62 35.86
N TYR A 9 -18.15 -0.96 36.21
CA TYR A 9 -18.12 0.29 36.99
C TYR A 9 -17.52 0.11 38.37
N GLU A 10 -17.89 -0.96 39.10
CA GLU A 10 -17.29 -1.26 40.40
C GLU A 10 -15.82 -1.66 40.26
N LEU A 11 -15.45 -2.43 39.24
CA LEU A 11 -14.09 -2.97 39.12
C LEU A 11 -13.06 -1.99 38.53
N VAL A 12 -13.49 -0.97 37.77
CA VAL A 12 -12.63 0.15 37.34
C VAL A 12 -12.04 0.87 38.57
N ALA A 13 -12.72 0.83 39.72
CA ALA A 13 -12.23 1.40 40.98
C ALA A 13 -11.10 0.58 41.65
N TYR A 14 -10.83 -0.66 41.23
CA TYR A 14 -9.91 -1.60 41.93
C TYR A 14 -8.54 -1.81 41.24
N GLY A 15 -8.20 -1.06 40.19
CA GLY A 15 -6.84 -0.96 39.66
C GLY A 15 -6.56 -1.66 38.31
N VAL A 16 -5.39 -1.37 37.74
CA VAL A 16 -5.01 -1.63 36.33
C VAL A 16 -4.95 -3.12 35.95
N LEU A 17 -4.55 -4.01 36.88
CA LEU A 17 -4.46 -5.45 36.59
C LEU A 17 -5.83 -6.12 36.44
N LEU A 18 -6.82 -5.66 37.22
CA LEU A 18 -8.17 -6.20 37.19
C LEU A 18 -8.90 -5.70 35.93
N LEU A 19 -8.66 -4.45 35.53
CA LEU A 19 -9.11 -3.89 34.24
C LEU A 19 -8.66 -4.70 33.02
N ILE A 20 -7.43 -5.24 33.02
CA ILE A 20 -6.92 -6.09 31.93
C ILE A 20 -7.65 -7.45 31.91
N LEU A 21 -7.83 -8.09 33.07
CA LEU A 21 -8.58 -9.34 33.19
C LEU A 21 -10.05 -9.18 32.77
N ILE A 22 -10.66 -8.05 33.11
CA ILE A 22 -12.02 -7.71 32.70
C ILE A 22 -12.07 -7.37 31.22
N ALA A 23 -11.12 -6.61 30.67
CA ALA A 23 -11.05 -6.33 29.24
C ALA A 23 -10.95 -7.64 28.43
N ILE A 24 -10.18 -8.62 28.90
CA ILE A 24 -10.07 -9.95 28.27
C ILE A 24 -11.38 -10.74 28.38
N THR A 25 -12.05 -10.72 29.53
CA THR A 25 -13.34 -11.41 29.75
C THR A 25 -14.50 -10.72 29.01
N PHE A 26 -14.45 -9.40 28.91
CA PHE A 26 -15.39 -8.53 28.21
C PHE A 26 -15.21 -8.61 26.69
N CYS A 27 -13.97 -8.76 26.19
CA CYS A 27 -13.64 -9.06 24.79
C CYS A 27 -14.38 -10.29 24.27
N GLN A 28 -14.46 -11.35 25.08
CA GLN A 28 -15.11 -12.60 24.70
C GLN A 28 -16.64 -12.46 24.61
N LEU A 29 -17.26 -11.56 25.40
CA LEU A 29 -18.71 -11.37 25.42
C LEU A 29 -19.21 -10.28 24.44
N CYS A 30 -18.46 -9.21 24.23
CA CYS A 30 -19.01 -7.98 23.63
C CYS A 30 -18.91 -7.92 22.11
N VAL A 31 -17.89 -8.54 21.54
CA VAL A 31 -17.69 -8.57 20.07
C VAL A 31 -18.87 -9.25 19.35
N GLN A 32 -19.64 -10.10 20.05
CA GLN A 32 -20.82 -10.76 19.48
C GLN A 32 -22.17 -10.15 19.89
N TRP A 33 -22.28 -9.33 20.94
CA TRP A 33 -23.59 -9.02 21.55
C TRP A 33 -23.81 -7.58 22.06
N CYS A 34 -22.85 -6.66 21.98
CA CYS A 34 -23.05 -5.28 22.49
C CYS A 34 -23.61 -4.33 21.42
N SER A 35 -24.63 -3.55 21.81
CA SER A 35 -25.17 -2.44 21.02
C SER A 35 -24.33 -1.15 21.19
N GLN A 36 -24.49 -0.18 20.28
CA GLN A 36 -23.76 1.09 20.35
C GLN A 36 -23.96 1.84 21.67
N SER A 37 -25.19 1.84 22.21
CA SER A 37 -25.54 2.48 23.48
C SER A 37 -24.83 1.85 24.69
N GLU A 38 -24.39 0.60 24.59
CA GLU A 38 -23.69 -0.11 25.65
C GLU A 38 -22.17 0.07 25.57
N MET A 39 -21.65 0.46 24.41
CA MET A 39 -20.23 0.72 24.18
C MET A 39 -19.78 2.10 24.64
N ASP A 40 -20.69 3.07 24.73
CA ASP A 40 -20.39 4.43 25.18
C ASP A 40 -19.82 4.49 26.61
N PRO A 41 -20.44 3.90 27.66
CA PRO A 41 -19.86 3.90 29.00
C PRO A 41 -18.54 3.15 29.08
N VAL A 42 -18.35 2.13 28.24
CA VAL A 42 -17.10 1.36 28.15
C VAL A 42 -15.98 2.23 27.58
N PHE A 43 -16.27 3.00 26.54
CA PHE A 43 -15.30 3.96 26.00
C PHE A 43 -14.85 4.94 27.08
N VAL A 44 -15.80 5.54 27.81
CA VAL A 44 -15.50 6.51 28.87
C VAL A 44 -14.63 5.90 29.97
N ALA A 45 -14.96 4.67 30.41
CA ALA A 45 -14.19 3.98 31.45
C ALA A 45 -12.76 3.62 31.00
N LEU A 46 -12.59 3.22 29.73
CA LEU A 46 -11.30 2.78 29.20
C LEU A 46 -10.46 3.91 28.59
N GLN A 47 -11.05 5.07 28.30
CA GLN A 47 -10.40 6.22 27.67
C GLN A 47 -8.99 6.52 28.21
N PRO A 48 -8.77 6.67 29.53
CA PRO A 48 -7.44 7.00 30.06
C PRO A 48 -6.38 5.92 29.82
N HIS A 49 -6.78 4.69 29.54
CA HIS A 49 -5.90 3.52 29.38
C HIS A 49 -5.79 3.02 27.94
N LEU A 50 -6.48 3.63 26.97
CA LEU A 50 -6.52 3.13 25.59
C LEU A 50 -5.13 3.03 24.95
N LEU A 51 -4.20 3.93 25.27
CA LEU A 51 -2.83 3.88 24.76
C LEU A 51 -2.03 2.68 25.30
N ASP A 52 -2.18 2.38 26.59
CA ASP A 52 -1.53 1.23 27.23
C ASP A 52 -2.10 -0.08 26.70
N LEU A 53 -3.43 -0.15 26.56
CA LEU A 53 -4.12 -1.29 25.96
C LEU A 53 -3.73 -1.50 24.49
N SER A 54 -3.41 -0.43 23.75
CA SER A 54 -2.93 -0.52 22.37
C SER A 54 -1.57 -1.22 22.24
N ARG A 55 -0.80 -1.30 23.33
CA ARG A 55 0.49 -1.99 23.37
C ARG A 55 0.40 -3.42 23.89
N ASN A 56 -0.77 -3.88 24.31
CA ASN A 56 -0.93 -5.21 24.87
C ASN A 56 -1.57 -6.18 23.86
N LYS A 57 -0.95 -7.35 23.68
CA LYS A 57 -1.34 -8.37 22.69
C LYS A 57 -2.77 -8.89 22.87
N ASP A 58 -3.24 -8.98 24.10
CA ASP A 58 -4.55 -9.55 24.43
C ASP A 58 -5.67 -8.50 24.32
N THR A 59 -5.31 -7.22 24.41
CA THR A 59 -6.28 -6.10 24.46
C THR A 59 -6.26 -5.20 23.22
N GLY A 60 -5.24 -5.29 22.35
CA GLY A 60 -5.19 -4.49 21.12
C GLY A 60 -6.37 -4.72 20.16
N PHE A 61 -6.92 -5.94 20.13
CA PHE A 61 -8.16 -6.24 19.39
C PHE A 61 -9.37 -5.48 19.96
N LEU A 62 -9.47 -5.36 21.29
CA LEU A 62 -10.52 -4.57 21.94
C LEU A 62 -10.45 -3.12 21.50
N VAL A 63 -9.26 -2.54 21.53
CA VAL A 63 -9.07 -1.14 21.16
C VAL A 63 -9.47 -0.91 19.70
N ASN A 64 -9.05 -1.79 18.79
CA ASN A 64 -9.50 -1.75 17.40
C ASN A 64 -11.03 -1.81 17.25
N TYR A 65 -11.69 -2.67 18.04
CA TYR A 65 -13.14 -2.81 18.05
C TYR A 65 -13.83 -1.54 18.58
N ILE A 66 -13.36 -1.01 19.72
CA ILE A 66 -13.86 0.23 20.33
C ILE A 66 -13.74 1.39 19.35
N ILE A 67 -12.57 1.57 18.69
CA ILE A 67 -12.35 2.64 17.71
C ILE A 67 -13.29 2.50 16.51
N LYS A 68 -13.48 1.28 16.00
CA LYS A 68 -14.38 1.00 14.87
C LYS A 68 -15.83 1.40 15.18
N GLY A 69 -16.27 1.20 16.42
CA GLY A 69 -17.61 1.58 16.90
C GLY A 69 -17.70 3.00 17.47
N ALA A 70 -16.59 3.73 17.62
CA ALA A 70 -16.60 5.00 18.33
C ALA A 70 -17.45 6.07 17.61
N SER A 71 -18.18 6.86 18.39
CA SER A 71 -18.84 8.09 17.89
C SER A 71 -17.79 9.09 17.37
N LYS A 72 -18.21 10.09 16.60
CA LYS A 72 -17.28 11.12 16.08
C LYS A 72 -16.53 11.85 17.20
N GLU A 73 -17.20 12.08 18.33
CA GLU A 73 -16.64 12.77 19.50
C GLU A 73 -15.64 11.87 20.23
N GLN A 74 -16.02 10.62 20.53
CA GLN A 74 -15.14 9.62 21.13
C GLN A 74 -13.89 9.38 20.27
N PHE A 75 -14.08 9.24 18.96
CA PHE A 75 -12.98 9.07 18.02
C PHE A 75 -12.05 10.29 18.00
N ALA A 76 -12.58 11.51 18.09
CA ALA A 76 -11.77 12.72 18.19
C ALA A 76 -10.95 12.76 19.48
N LEU A 77 -11.53 12.35 20.62
CA LEU A 77 -10.79 12.20 21.89
C LEU A 77 -9.66 11.17 21.76
N PHE A 78 -9.92 10.05 21.10
CA PHE A 78 -8.88 9.04 20.85
C PHE A 78 -7.77 9.57 19.95
N ILE A 79 -8.08 10.24 18.85
CA ILE A 79 -7.07 10.89 17.99
C ILE A 79 -6.24 11.91 18.79
N SER A 80 -6.87 12.68 19.67
CA SER A 80 -6.16 13.62 20.55
C SER A 80 -5.21 12.89 21.51
N SER A 81 -5.59 11.70 22.01
CA SER A 81 -4.72 10.89 22.88
C SER A 81 -3.52 10.30 22.13
N LEU A 82 -3.63 10.06 20.81
CA LEU A 82 -2.53 9.52 20.00
C LEU A 82 -1.40 10.54 19.78
N HIS A 83 -1.66 11.84 19.91
CA HIS A 83 -0.68 12.89 19.66
C HIS A 83 0.56 12.70 20.54
N GLY A 84 1.73 12.72 19.93
CA GLY A 84 3.03 12.45 20.57
C GLY A 84 3.35 10.98 20.81
N HIS A 85 2.41 10.06 20.50
CA HIS A 85 2.55 8.63 20.72
C HIS A 85 2.50 7.81 19.42
N VAL A 86 2.28 8.44 18.25
CA VAL A 86 2.07 7.75 16.98
C VAL A 86 3.32 6.96 16.60
N ALA A 87 4.49 7.58 16.66
CA ALA A 87 5.77 6.92 16.36
C ALA A 87 6.00 5.69 17.26
N SER A 88 5.84 5.88 18.57
CA SER A 88 6.04 4.82 19.56
C SER A 88 5.08 3.64 19.37
N LEU A 89 3.81 3.92 19.04
CA LEU A 89 2.83 2.87 18.76
C LEU A 89 3.11 2.19 17.42
N LEU A 90 3.55 2.92 16.39
CA LEU A 90 3.91 2.36 15.09
C LEU A 90 5.10 1.41 15.16
N HIS A 91 6.02 1.64 16.10
CA HIS A 91 7.13 0.73 16.40
C HIS A 91 6.69 -0.53 17.15
N HIS A 92 5.46 -0.58 17.66
CA HIS A 92 4.91 -1.74 18.36
C HIS A 92 4.04 -2.59 17.42
N THR A 93 4.23 -3.91 17.40
CA THR A 93 3.51 -4.81 16.46
C THR A 93 1.99 -4.71 16.57
N ILE A 94 1.48 -4.64 17.81
CA ILE A 94 0.05 -4.47 18.09
C ILE A 94 -0.38 -3.01 17.94
N GLY A 95 0.49 -2.08 18.36
CA GLY A 95 0.19 -0.65 18.37
C GLY A 95 0.03 -0.10 16.96
N ALA A 96 0.83 -0.60 16.01
CA ALA A 96 0.75 -0.25 14.60
C ALA A 96 -0.62 -0.59 14.00
N SER A 97 -1.23 -1.72 14.41
CA SER A 97 -2.58 -2.09 13.98
C SER A 97 -3.64 -1.08 14.43
N VAL A 98 -3.51 -0.59 15.67
CA VAL A 98 -4.43 0.39 16.27
C VAL A 98 -4.28 1.75 15.61
N VAL A 99 -3.03 2.19 15.41
CA VAL A 99 -2.74 3.45 14.71
C VAL A 99 -3.25 3.38 13.27
N ASP A 100 -3.06 2.27 12.57
CA ASP A 100 -3.55 2.10 11.21
C ASP A 100 -5.09 2.07 11.16
N ARG A 101 -5.76 1.41 12.12
CA ARG A 101 -7.22 1.46 12.24
C ARG A 101 -7.73 2.89 12.43
N ALA A 102 -7.10 3.63 13.33
CA ALA A 102 -7.41 5.04 13.56
C ALA A 102 -7.16 5.87 12.30
N PHE A 103 -6.04 5.62 11.62
CA PHE A 103 -5.70 6.28 10.37
C PHE A 103 -6.77 6.03 9.30
N HIS A 104 -7.27 4.81 9.14
CA HIS A 104 -8.33 4.52 8.16
C HIS A 104 -9.62 5.31 8.38
N GLN A 105 -10.05 5.43 9.65
CA GLN A 105 -11.28 6.14 10.05
C GLN A 105 -11.10 7.66 10.14
N ALA A 106 -9.86 8.13 10.25
CA ALA A 106 -9.54 9.54 10.39
C ALA A 106 -9.98 10.39 9.18
N THR A 107 -10.50 11.57 9.50
CA THR A 107 -10.76 12.63 8.52
C THR A 107 -9.46 13.13 7.89
N ARG A 108 -9.53 13.84 6.76
CA ARG A 108 -8.33 14.37 6.08
C ARG A 108 -7.44 15.23 7.01
N PRO A 109 -7.98 16.16 7.84
CA PRO A 109 -7.17 16.91 8.80
C PRO A 109 -6.51 16.02 9.86
N GLN A 110 -7.22 15.03 10.39
CA GLN A 110 -6.68 14.10 11.38
C GLN A 110 -5.56 13.24 10.79
N LYS A 111 -5.74 12.69 9.57
CA LYS A 111 -4.66 11.98 8.84
C LYS A 111 -3.43 12.85 8.66
N ARG A 112 -3.62 14.13 8.30
CA ARG A 112 -2.55 15.11 8.16
C ARG A 112 -1.80 15.28 9.48
N SER A 113 -2.53 15.48 10.58
CA SER A 113 -1.95 15.61 11.93
C SER A 113 -1.09 14.41 12.32
N LEU A 114 -1.62 13.19 12.16
CA LEU A 114 -0.90 11.95 12.48
C LEU A 114 0.37 11.79 11.63
N LEU A 115 0.32 12.13 10.35
CA LEU A 115 1.49 12.02 9.47
C LEU A 115 2.54 13.11 9.72
N LEU A 116 2.13 14.33 10.08
CA LEU A 116 3.06 15.42 10.40
C LEU A 116 3.99 15.06 11.56
N GLU A 117 3.45 14.43 12.60
CA GLU A 117 4.22 13.91 13.74
C GLU A 117 5.33 12.93 13.31
N LEU A 118 5.04 12.10 12.30
CA LEU A 118 5.98 11.12 11.76
C LEU A 118 7.02 11.75 10.81
N CYS A 119 6.78 12.98 10.34
CA CYS A 119 7.67 13.70 9.43
C CYS A 119 8.64 14.63 10.16
N SER A 120 8.22 15.27 11.25
CA SER A 120 9.09 16.14 12.05
C SER A 120 8.61 16.28 13.49
N THR A 121 9.55 16.35 14.43
CA THR A 121 9.29 16.69 15.85
C THR A 121 8.89 18.15 16.03
N GLU A 122 9.42 19.07 15.24
CA GLU A 122 9.16 20.52 15.32
C GLU A 122 7.68 20.86 15.01
N LEU A 123 7.03 20.00 14.22
CA LEU A 123 5.63 20.15 13.83
C LEU A 123 4.66 19.54 14.85
N GLN A 124 5.16 18.84 15.89
CA GLN A 124 4.33 18.33 16.99
C GLN A 124 3.78 19.47 17.87
N LEU A 125 4.43 20.64 17.86
CA LEU A 125 4.13 21.77 18.74
C LEU A 125 3.13 22.77 18.13
N SER A 126 2.92 22.74 16.81
CA SER A 126 2.09 23.72 16.09
C SER A 126 0.66 23.19 15.90
N LYS A 127 -0.19 23.43 16.91
CA LYS A 127 -1.63 23.09 16.88
C LYS A 127 -2.39 23.76 15.69
N ASP A 128 -1.84 24.83 15.12
CA ASP A 128 -2.47 25.63 14.06
C ASP A 128 -2.32 25.05 12.63
N LEU A 129 -1.45 24.06 12.40
CA LEU A 129 -1.18 23.54 11.05
C LEU A 129 -2.22 22.53 10.52
N ALA A 130 -3.11 22.06 11.39
CA ALA A 130 -4.14 21.08 11.03
C ALA A 130 -5.36 21.71 10.34
N GLN A 131 -5.54 23.04 10.39
CA GLN A 131 -6.74 23.73 9.91
C GLN A 131 -6.70 24.20 8.45
N GLU A 132 -5.59 24.02 7.73
CA GLU A 132 -5.50 24.47 6.34
C GLU A 132 -6.35 23.61 5.39
N LYS A 133 -7.45 24.21 4.91
CA LYS A 133 -8.47 23.59 4.03
C LYS A 133 -7.96 23.17 2.66
N GLN A 134 -6.80 23.64 2.22
CA GLN A 134 -6.24 23.35 0.90
C GLN A 134 -4.75 22.99 0.99
N CYS A 135 -4.45 21.72 1.25
CA CYS A 135 -3.37 21.04 0.53
C CYS A 135 -3.38 19.54 0.81
N ARG A 136 -3.05 18.73 -0.21
CA ARG A 136 -2.56 17.37 0.03
C ARG A 136 -1.34 17.48 0.95
N LEU A 137 -1.24 16.61 1.96
CA LEU A 137 0.01 16.50 2.71
C LEU A 137 1.11 16.19 1.69
N SER A 138 2.12 17.03 1.67
CA SER A 138 3.35 16.86 0.92
C SER A 138 4.45 17.38 1.80
N VAL A 139 5.35 16.49 2.23
CA VAL A 139 6.48 16.86 3.10
C VAL A 139 7.31 17.98 2.46
N LEU A 140 7.44 17.98 1.12
CA LEU A 140 8.08 19.05 0.36
C LEU A 140 7.43 20.42 0.61
N ASN A 141 6.10 20.53 0.54
CA ASN A 141 5.41 21.80 0.78
C ASN A 141 5.63 22.29 2.22
N ILE A 142 5.71 21.37 3.17
CA ILE A 142 5.91 21.68 4.59
C ILE A 142 7.34 22.19 4.83
N ILE A 143 8.33 21.51 4.24
CA ILE A 143 9.73 21.93 4.24
C ILE A 143 9.86 23.35 3.69
N SER A 144 9.31 23.61 2.50
CA SER A 144 9.39 24.92 1.85
C SER A 144 8.67 26.01 2.65
N LYS A 145 7.49 25.71 3.19
CA LYS A 145 6.66 26.70 3.89
C LYS A 145 7.22 27.09 5.27
N HIS A 146 7.86 26.15 5.96
CA HIS A 146 8.34 26.37 7.32
C HIS A 146 9.87 26.52 7.38
N GLY A 147 10.55 26.54 6.25
CA GLY A 147 12.00 26.69 6.18
C GLY A 147 12.75 25.54 6.87
N LEU A 148 12.14 24.35 6.93
CA LEU A 148 12.77 23.21 7.59
C LEU A 148 13.99 22.74 6.80
N GLN A 149 15.01 22.26 7.50
CA GLN A 149 16.12 21.60 6.82
C GLN A 149 15.71 20.21 6.37
N LYS A 150 15.81 19.96 5.06
CA LYS A 150 15.50 18.67 4.43
C LYS A 150 16.27 17.50 5.07
N SER A 151 17.52 17.73 5.45
CA SER A 151 18.37 16.75 6.16
C SER A 151 17.80 16.37 7.53
N SER A 152 17.35 17.34 8.32
CA SER A 152 16.73 17.11 9.64
C SER A 152 15.45 16.28 9.51
N VAL A 153 14.57 16.64 8.57
CA VAL A 153 13.34 15.89 8.29
C VAL A 153 13.64 14.46 7.85
N LEU A 154 14.61 14.27 6.94
CA LEU A 154 15.05 12.93 6.52
C LEU A 154 15.59 12.09 7.68
N GLN A 155 16.39 12.68 8.57
CA GLN A 155 16.94 11.97 9.73
C GLN A 155 15.82 11.52 10.68
N HIS A 156 14.88 12.41 11.01
CA HIS A 156 13.72 12.04 11.84
C HIS A 156 12.90 10.93 11.18
N MET A 157 12.50 11.09 9.93
CA MET A 157 11.75 10.05 9.21
C MET A 157 12.50 8.71 9.16
N THR A 158 13.83 8.72 9.08
CA THR A 158 14.65 7.51 9.15
C THR A 158 14.52 6.82 10.52
N THR A 159 14.54 7.58 11.62
CA THR A 159 14.28 7.00 12.97
C THR A 159 12.88 6.40 13.13
N ILE A 160 11.91 6.87 12.33
CA ILE A 160 10.56 6.30 12.30
C ILE A 160 10.51 5.03 11.45
N ILE A 161 11.06 5.08 10.23
CA ILE A 161 10.96 4.02 9.23
C ILE A 161 11.84 2.82 9.58
N GLN A 162 13.06 3.05 10.09
CA GLN A 162 14.04 1.98 10.30
C GLN A 162 13.51 0.87 11.24
N PRO A 163 12.95 1.16 12.44
CA PRO A 163 12.39 0.12 13.30
C PRO A 163 11.17 -0.61 12.70
N VAL A 164 10.40 0.07 11.84
CA VAL A 164 9.25 -0.51 11.13
C VAL A 164 9.72 -1.54 10.11
N LEU A 165 10.79 -1.24 9.37
CA LEU A 165 11.41 -2.16 8.42
C LEU A 165 12.05 -3.35 9.14
N GLU A 166 12.84 -3.10 10.19
CA GLU A 166 13.50 -4.17 10.96
C GLU A 166 12.52 -5.19 11.54
N LYS A 167 11.36 -4.72 12.00
CA LYS A 167 10.29 -5.58 12.55
C LYS A 167 9.34 -6.13 11.48
N GLY A 168 9.48 -5.71 10.22
CA GLY A 168 8.60 -6.12 9.12
C GLY A 168 7.16 -5.63 9.23
N ILE A 169 6.92 -4.49 9.90
CA ILE A 169 5.59 -3.92 10.17
C ILE A 169 5.10 -3.11 8.95
N VAL A 170 5.15 -3.69 7.76
CA VAL A 170 4.97 -2.96 6.49
C VAL A 170 3.61 -3.20 5.83
N GLU A 171 2.67 -3.87 6.50
CA GLU A 171 1.34 -4.15 5.94
C GLU A 171 0.35 -2.98 6.06
N TYR A 172 0.67 -1.97 6.87
CA TYR A 172 -0.23 -0.88 7.24
C TYR A 172 -0.16 0.32 6.27
N SER A 173 -1.33 0.90 5.99
CA SER A 173 -1.49 2.02 5.06
C SER A 173 -0.74 3.28 5.49
N ILE A 174 -0.70 3.56 6.80
CA ILE A 174 0.04 4.70 7.35
C ILE A 174 1.55 4.55 7.12
N VAL A 175 2.07 3.32 7.19
CA VAL A 175 3.48 3.02 6.89
C VAL A 175 3.78 3.26 5.42
N HIS A 176 2.89 2.81 4.52
CA HIS A 176 3.05 3.06 3.07
C HIS A 176 3.09 4.55 2.76
N MET A 177 2.25 5.35 3.44
CA MET A 177 2.24 6.81 3.30
C MET A 177 3.55 7.44 3.77
N VAL A 178 4.03 7.10 4.96
CA VAL A 178 5.27 7.66 5.52
C VAL A 178 6.47 7.31 4.65
N ILE A 179 6.60 6.05 4.21
CA ILE A 179 7.66 5.64 3.30
C ILE A 179 7.53 6.37 1.95
N SER A 180 6.31 6.51 1.42
CA SER A 180 6.10 7.25 0.17
C SER A 180 6.55 8.70 0.27
N GLU A 181 6.22 9.39 1.38
CA GLU A 181 6.64 10.77 1.61
C GLU A 181 8.16 10.87 1.79
N TYR A 182 8.78 9.94 2.52
CA TYR A 182 10.24 9.86 2.66
C TYR A 182 10.93 9.79 1.29
N LEU A 183 10.43 8.92 0.40
CA LEU A 183 11.00 8.74 -0.94
C LEU A 183 10.82 9.97 -1.85
N THR A 184 9.95 10.93 -1.51
CA THR A 184 9.85 12.20 -2.26
C THR A 184 11.00 13.16 -1.96
N ILE A 185 11.64 13.00 -0.80
CA ILE A 185 12.75 13.86 -0.35
C ILE A 185 14.08 13.11 -0.27
N ALA A 186 14.10 11.79 -0.15
CA ALA A 186 15.34 11.03 -0.07
C ALA A 186 16.24 11.22 -1.30
N ASP A 187 17.56 11.19 -1.09
CA ASP A 187 18.52 11.06 -2.18
C ASP A 187 18.51 9.63 -2.74
N LYS A 188 19.21 9.41 -3.86
CA LYS A 188 19.22 8.11 -4.56
C LYS A 188 19.69 6.97 -3.65
N THR A 189 20.70 7.22 -2.82
CA THR A 189 21.30 6.26 -1.90
C THR A 189 20.34 5.86 -0.78
N SER A 190 19.78 6.84 -0.08
CA SER A 190 18.88 6.62 1.05
C SER A 190 17.56 5.98 0.58
N ALA A 191 17.05 6.39 -0.58
CA ALA A 191 15.89 5.76 -1.20
C ALA A 191 16.15 4.29 -1.53
N LEU A 192 17.32 3.98 -2.10
CA LEU A 192 17.71 2.61 -2.42
C LEU A 192 17.81 1.74 -1.16
N ASP A 193 18.40 2.26 -0.08
CA ASP A 193 18.58 1.51 1.16
C ASP A 193 17.24 1.12 1.80
N VAL A 194 16.30 2.06 1.90
CA VAL A 194 14.94 1.79 2.37
C VAL A 194 14.24 0.76 1.48
N ILE A 195 14.38 0.88 0.16
CA ILE A 195 13.73 -0.02 -0.80
C ILE A 195 14.29 -1.44 -0.72
N ARG A 196 15.60 -1.60 -0.55
CA ARG A 196 16.24 -2.92 -0.42
C ARG A 196 15.84 -3.64 0.87
N GLN A 197 15.65 -2.90 1.96
CA GLN A 197 15.12 -3.44 3.22
C GLN A 197 13.63 -3.81 3.11
N LEU A 198 12.84 -3.01 2.38
CA LEU A 198 11.41 -3.23 2.22
C LEU A 198 11.06 -4.45 1.36
N ILE A 199 11.76 -4.66 0.24
CA ILE A 199 11.42 -5.70 -0.75
C ILE A 199 11.28 -7.11 -0.15
N PRO A 200 12.21 -7.62 0.70
CA PRO A 200 12.05 -8.89 1.39
C PRO A 200 10.69 -9.07 2.09
N HIS A 201 10.19 -8.03 2.77
CA HIS A 201 8.91 -8.09 3.47
C HIS A 201 7.71 -8.08 2.52
N LEU A 202 7.83 -7.43 1.36
CA LEU A 202 6.76 -7.40 0.36
C LEU A 202 6.61 -8.73 -0.39
N ILE A 203 7.73 -9.43 -0.63
CA ILE A 203 7.74 -10.67 -1.43
C ILE A 203 7.71 -11.95 -0.58
N GLN A 204 7.78 -11.85 0.75
CA GLN A 204 7.49 -12.98 1.64
C GLN A 204 5.97 -13.08 1.83
N GLY A 205 5.43 -14.30 1.73
CA GLY A 205 4.03 -14.52 2.10
C GLY A 205 3.87 -14.29 3.60
N SER A 206 2.93 -13.44 4.00
CA SER A 206 2.77 -13.07 5.42
C SER A 206 2.43 -14.29 6.28
N SER A 207 3.10 -14.41 7.42
CA SER A 207 2.82 -15.39 8.47
C SER A 207 1.99 -14.80 9.63
N VAL A 208 1.40 -13.61 9.48
CA VAL A 208 0.73 -12.90 10.58
C VAL A 208 -0.78 -12.80 10.36
N LEU A 209 -1.47 -13.43 11.31
CA LEU A 209 -2.85 -13.25 11.76
C LEU A 209 -3.86 -12.90 10.66
N ASP A 210 -4.25 -13.91 9.87
CA ASP A 210 -5.56 -13.92 9.22
C ASP A 210 -6.62 -13.42 10.23
N GLU A 211 -7.63 -12.68 9.78
CA GLU A 211 -8.88 -12.48 10.54
C GLU A 211 -9.48 -13.83 11.01
N ASP A 212 -9.09 -14.96 10.40
CA ASP A 212 -9.40 -16.33 10.83
C ASP A 212 -8.77 -16.74 12.17
N VAL A 213 -7.79 -16.02 12.71
CA VAL A 213 -7.22 -16.30 14.05
C VAL A 213 -8.20 -15.88 15.16
N ILE A 214 -9.15 -14.98 14.87
CA ILE A 214 -10.29 -14.69 15.78
C ILE A 214 -11.10 -15.97 16.03
N GLY A 215 -11.22 -16.85 15.04
CA GLY A 215 -11.87 -18.16 15.18
C GLY A 215 -11.00 -19.23 15.88
N GLN A 216 -9.67 -19.09 15.89
CA GLN A 216 -8.75 -20.08 16.47
C GLN A 216 -8.36 -19.77 17.93
N LEU A 217 -8.50 -18.51 18.37
CA LEU A 217 -8.29 -18.09 19.77
C LEU A 217 -9.52 -18.31 20.67
N ILE A 218 -10.63 -18.83 20.12
CA ILE A 218 -11.84 -19.22 20.87
C ILE A 218 -12.13 -20.72 20.61
N PRO A 219 -11.45 -21.66 21.28
CA PRO A 219 -11.62 -23.09 21.00
C PRO A 219 -12.97 -23.68 21.44
N HIS A 220 -13.79 -22.94 22.19
CA HIS A 220 -14.87 -23.56 23.00
C HIS A 220 -16.31 -23.11 22.72
N LEU A 221 -16.59 -22.31 21.68
CA LEU A 221 -17.97 -21.83 21.45
C LEU A 221 -18.43 -21.89 19.98
N THR A 222 -18.25 -23.04 19.34
CA THR A 222 -19.17 -23.45 18.26
C THR A 222 -20.04 -24.60 18.77
N PRO A 223 -21.39 -24.53 18.68
CA PRO A 223 -22.22 -25.68 18.95
C PRO A 223 -21.81 -26.80 17.98
N THR A 224 -21.60 -27.97 18.54
CA THR A 224 -21.32 -29.23 17.87
C THR A 224 -22.27 -29.43 16.68
N LYS A 225 -21.81 -29.16 15.46
CA LYS A 225 -22.43 -29.77 14.28
C LYS A 225 -22.18 -31.28 14.36
N SER A 226 -23.27 -32.03 14.29
CA SER A 226 -23.36 -33.46 14.48
C SER A 226 -22.31 -34.26 13.70
N LYS A 227 -21.85 -35.34 14.33
CA LYS A 227 -20.89 -36.33 13.84
C LYS A 227 -21.42 -37.07 12.59
N ALA A 228 -21.39 -36.44 11.42
CA ALA A 228 -21.69 -37.10 10.15
C ALA A 228 -20.97 -36.46 8.95
N GLN A 229 -19.71 -36.06 9.11
CA GLN A 229 -18.84 -35.75 7.95
C GLN A 229 -17.36 -35.84 8.33
N LYS A 230 -16.98 -36.93 9.01
CA LYS A 230 -15.59 -37.23 9.37
C LYS A 230 -15.02 -38.28 8.41
N LYS A 231 -15.02 -38.01 7.09
CA LYS A 231 -14.36 -38.85 6.08
C LYS A 231 -14.19 -38.11 4.73
N ARG A 232 -13.16 -37.26 4.63
CA ARG A 232 -12.32 -36.94 3.44
C ARG A 232 -11.70 -35.55 3.59
N SER A 233 -10.45 -35.49 4.02
CA SER A 233 -9.47 -34.47 3.60
C SER A 233 -8.11 -34.72 4.28
N LYS A 234 -7.45 -35.84 3.95
CA LYS A 234 -5.97 -35.86 3.90
C LYS A 234 -5.57 -35.45 2.49
N ALA A 235 -5.82 -34.18 2.17
CA ALA A 235 -5.22 -33.51 1.02
C ALA A 235 -4.34 -32.41 1.59
N LYS A 236 -3.05 -32.50 1.29
CA LYS A 236 -2.00 -31.51 1.57
C LYS A 236 -2.55 -30.10 1.30
N LYS A 237 -2.96 -29.38 2.35
CA LYS A 237 -3.36 -27.96 2.25
C LYS A 237 -2.09 -27.16 2.01
N LYS A 238 -1.67 -27.05 0.74
CA LYS A 238 -0.65 -26.10 0.28
C LYS A 238 -1.24 -24.70 0.49
N ARG A 239 -1.13 -24.19 1.71
CA ARG A 239 -1.54 -22.84 2.09
C ARG A 239 -0.56 -21.91 1.38
N SER A 240 -0.89 -21.43 0.19
CA SER A 240 -0.12 -20.36 -0.44
C SER A 240 -0.40 -19.10 0.38
N SER A 241 0.52 -18.74 1.26
CA SER A 241 0.50 -17.42 1.89
C SER A 241 0.57 -16.40 0.76
N GLU A 242 -0.51 -15.64 0.57
CA GLU A 242 -0.54 -14.59 -0.44
C GLU A 242 0.55 -13.55 -0.13
N LEU A 243 1.29 -13.15 -1.16
CA LEU A 243 2.36 -12.16 -1.02
C LEU A 243 1.80 -10.85 -0.48
N LEU A 244 2.51 -10.24 0.46
CA LEU A 244 2.09 -8.95 0.99
C LEU A 244 1.99 -7.89 -0.12
N LEU A 245 2.89 -7.94 -1.11
CA LEU A 245 2.84 -7.08 -2.29
C LEU A 245 1.46 -7.13 -2.97
N ILE A 246 0.85 -8.31 -3.12
CA ILE A 246 -0.47 -8.45 -3.77
C ILE A 246 -1.57 -7.88 -2.86
N ARG A 247 -1.48 -8.13 -1.55
CA ARG A 247 -2.46 -7.62 -0.57
C ARG A 247 -2.51 -6.09 -0.57
N ILE A 248 -1.36 -5.42 -0.55
CA ILE A 248 -1.30 -3.95 -0.49
C ILE A 248 -1.74 -3.28 -1.80
N MET A 249 -1.69 -4.00 -2.93
CA MET A 249 -2.15 -3.53 -4.24
C MET A 249 -3.66 -3.27 -4.32
N GLN A 250 -4.42 -3.44 -3.24
CA GLN A 250 -5.82 -3.00 -3.15
C GLN A 250 -5.94 -1.49 -2.85
N THR A 251 -4.85 -0.83 -2.50
CA THR A 251 -4.82 0.59 -2.13
C THR A 251 -3.92 1.39 -3.06
N LYS A 252 -4.23 2.69 -3.17
CA LYS A 252 -3.40 3.64 -3.92
C LYS A 252 -2.00 3.74 -3.31
N GLU A 253 -1.93 3.70 -1.99
CA GLU A 253 -0.70 3.83 -1.20
C GLU A 253 0.21 2.60 -1.41
N GLY A 254 -0.38 1.40 -1.42
CA GLY A 254 0.36 0.19 -1.76
C GLY A 254 0.85 0.16 -3.21
N LEU A 255 0.08 0.68 -4.17
CA LEU A 255 0.55 0.88 -5.55
C LEU A 255 1.78 1.79 -5.59
N LYS A 256 1.69 2.98 -4.98
CA LYS A 256 2.81 3.93 -4.94
C LYS A 256 4.06 3.28 -4.37
N LEU A 257 3.92 2.52 -3.30
CA LEU A 257 5.02 1.80 -2.67
C LEU A 257 5.65 0.77 -3.61
N GLY A 258 4.83 -0.05 -4.27
CA GLY A 258 5.33 -1.02 -5.26
C GLY A 258 5.99 -0.36 -6.47
N LEU A 259 5.41 0.72 -7.00
CA LEU A 259 6.03 1.50 -8.08
C LEU A 259 7.36 2.10 -7.64
N ALA A 260 7.47 2.57 -6.39
CA ALA A 260 8.72 3.05 -5.84
C ALA A 260 9.78 1.95 -5.74
N CYS A 261 9.40 0.71 -5.39
CA CYS A 261 10.32 -0.43 -5.42
C CYS A 261 10.85 -0.72 -6.84
N LEU A 262 10.00 -0.58 -7.86
CA LEU A 262 10.43 -0.72 -9.26
C LEU A 262 11.30 0.44 -9.72
N LYS A 263 11.03 1.66 -9.23
CA LYS A 263 11.70 2.90 -9.59
C LYS A 263 13.12 2.97 -9.02
N HIS A 264 13.25 2.75 -7.71
CA HIS A 264 14.49 2.97 -6.96
C HIS A 264 15.30 1.69 -6.75
N GLY A 265 14.68 0.50 -6.83
CA GLY A 265 15.38 -0.77 -6.68
C GLY A 265 16.32 -1.04 -7.86
N LEU A 266 17.41 -1.78 -7.63
CA LEU A 266 18.35 -2.18 -8.66
C LEU A 266 17.76 -3.29 -9.57
N GLU A 267 18.45 -3.61 -10.67
CA GLU A 267 18.03 -4.69 -11.57
C GLU A 267 17.84 -6.02 -10.81
N LYS A 268 18.74 -6.34 -9.87
CA LYS A 268 18.63 -7.53 -9.01
C LYS A 268 17.37 -7.52 -8.15
N ASP A 269 16.97 -6.35 -7.66
CA ASP A 269 15.78 -6.17 -6.83
C ASP A 269 14.50 -6.34 -7.66
N ARG A 270 14.45 -5.72 -8.83
CA ARG A 270 13.34 -5.86 -9.79
C ARG A 270 13.17 -7.31 -10.26
N LYS A 271 14.28 -8.03 -10.47
CA LYS A 271 14.30 -9.48 -10.76
C LYS A 271 13.71 -10.31 -9.62
N ARG A 272 13.97 -9.95 -8.35
CA ARG A 272 13.38 -10.65 -7.19
C ARG A 272 11.87 -10.43 -7.12
N ILE A 273 11.43 -9.18 -7.30
CA ILE A 273 10.00 -8.83 -7.32
C ILE A 273 9.28 -9.62 -8.40
N ILE A 274 9.74 -9.57 -9.65
CA ILE A 274 9.06 -10.26 -10.76
C ILE A 274 9.00 -11.77 -10.53
N LYS A 275 10.08 -12.42 -10.10
CA LYS A 275 10.08 -13.87 -9.80
C LYS A 275 9.06 -14.25 -8.73
N SER A 276 8.88 -13.40 -7.71
CA SER A 276 7.90 -13.66 -6.65
C SER A 276 6.46 -13.66 -7.17
N LEU A 277 6.16 -12.89 -8.22
CA LEU A 277 4.81 -12.73 -8.76
C LEU A 277 4.34 -13.87 -9.67
N LYS A 278 5.16 -14.90 -9.90
CA LYS A 278 4.81 -16.04 -10.76
C LYS A 278 3.56 -16.76 -10.22
N GLY A 279 2.51 -16.86 -11.05
CA GLY A 279 1.21 -17.44 -10.67
C GLY A 279 0.25 -16.44 -10.03
N HIS A 280 0.60 -15.15 -9.98
CA HIS A 280 -0.21 -14.10 -9.39
C HIS A 280 -0.50 -12.92 -10.33
N ILE A 281 0.03 -12.93 -11.55
CA ILE A 281 -0.13 -11.85 -12.53
C ILE A 281 -1.59 -11.68 -12.94
N ARG A 282 -2.34 -12.77 -13.13
CA ARG A 282 -3.79 -12.68 -13.40
C ARG A 282 -4.51 -11.91 -12.30
N LYS A 283 -4.25 -12.25 -11.03
CA LYS A 283 -4.90 -11.60 -9.88
C LYS A 283 -4.57 -10.11 -9.82
N LEU A 284 -3.33 -9.74 -10.11
CA LEU A 284 -2.92 -8.33 -10.19
C LEU A 284 -3.59 -7.61 -11.37
N ALA A 285 -3.64 -8.22 -12.55
CA ALA A 285 -4.21 -7.63 -13.75
C ALA A 285 -5.71 -7.31 -13.60
N LEU A 286 -6.47 -8.13 -12.86
CA LEU A 286 -7.90 -7.90 -12.59
C LEU A 286 -8.15 -6.86 -11.48
N ASN A 287 -7.12 -6.47 -10.72
CA ASN A 287 -7.24 -5.51 -9.64
C ASN A 287 -7.09 -4.06 -10.14
N ASP A 288 -7.88 -3.13 -9.56
CA ASP A 288 -7.91 -1.71 -9.93
C ASP A 288 -6.53 -1.04 -9.91
N TYR A 289 -5.69 -1.31 -8.91
CA TYR A 289 -4.34 -0.76 -8.84
C TYR A 289 -3.26 -1.77 -9.24
N GLY A 290 -3.50 -3.06 -9.03
CA GLY A 290 -2.59 -4.12 -9.48
C GLY A 290 -2.31 -4.08 -10.98
N CYS A 291 -3.32 -3.74 -11.80
CA CYS A 291 -3.14 -3.61 -13.25
C CYS A 291 -2.14 -2.50 -13.61
N LEU A 292 -2.12 -1.39 -12.87
CA LEU A 292 -1.17 -0.29 -13.06
C LEU A 292 0.26 -0.71 -12.70
N PHE A 293 0.42 -1.55 -11.67
CA PHE A 293 1.72 -2.13 -11.34
C PHE A 293 2.25 -3.03 -12.47
N VAL A 294 1.38 -3.89 -13.04
CA VAL A 294 1.75 -4.75 -14.18
C VAL A 294 2.11 -3.90 -15.40
N ILE A 295 1.32 -2.86 -15.70
CA ILE A 295 1.59 -1.88 -16.78
C ILE A 295 2.96 -1.23 -16.60
N CYS A 296 3.28 -0.77 -15.40
CA CYS A 296 4.59 -0.19 -15.11
C CYS A 296 5.70 -1.22 -15.33
N ARG A 297 5.51 -2.47 -14.88
CA ARG A 297 6.53 -3.51 -15.05
C ARG A 297 6.79 -3.85 -16.52
N LEU A 298 5.76 -3.93 -17.36
CA LEU A 298 5.90 -4.07 -18.82
C LEU A 298 6.61 -2.87 -19.46
N SER A 299 6.52 -1.70 -18.83
CA SER A 299 7.12 -0.44 -19.28
C SER A 299 8.53 -0.20 -18.76
N ILE A 300 9.11 -1.10 -17.96
CA ILE A 300 10.51 -1.07 -17.54
C ILE A 300 11.32 -2.03 -18.42
N VAL A 301 12.58 -1.68 -18.71
CA VAL A 301 13.34 -2.29 -19.83
C VAL A 301 14.33 -3.37 -19.43
N ASP A 302 14.17 -3.96 -18.24
CA ASP A 302 15.12 -4.97 -17.79
C ASP A 302 14.61 -6.37 -18.06
N ASN A 303 15.49 -7.20 -18.63
CA ASN A 303 15.32 -8.64 -18.75
C ASN A 303 13.94 -9.03 -19.31
N THR A 304 13.74 -8.76 -20.60
CA THR A 304 12.50 -9.07 -21.30
C THR A 304 12.17 -10.55 -21.28
N GLU A 305 13.16 -11.44 -21.23
CA GLU A 305 12.94 -12.90 -21.11
C GLU A 305 12.19 -13.27 -19.84
N LEU A 306 12.61 -12.73 -18.69
CA LEU A 306 11.94 -12.97 -17.41
C LEU A 306 10.56 -12.32 -17.34
N ILE A 307 10.38 -11.16 -17.98
CA ILE A 307 9.05 -10.54 -18.13
C ILE A 307 8.16 -11.43 -19.00
N THR A 308 8.69 -11.99 -20.09
CA THR A 308 7.95 -12.93 -20.93
C THR A 308 7.52 -14.16 -20.13
N GLU A 309 8.47 -14.85 -19.50
CA GLU A 309 8.23 -16.09 -18.74
C GLU A 309 7.20 -15.93 -17.61
N VAL A 310 7.25 -14.80 -16.89
CA VAL A 310 6.42 -14.60 -15.69
C VAL A 310 5.13 -13.85 -16.01
N VAL A 311 5.21 -12.77 -16.79
CA VAL A 311 4.08 -11.86 -17.02
C VAL A 311 3.35 -12.22 -18.29
N VAL A 312 4.04 -12.24 -19.43
CA VAL A 312 3.40 -12.45 -20.73
C VAL A 312 2.77 -13.83 -20.80
N ASP A 313 3.50 -14.89 -20.45
CA ASP A 313 2.99 -16.27 -20.48
C ASP A 313 1.76 -16.47 -19.59
N GLU A 314 1.70 -15.78 -18.44
CA GLU A 314 0.53 -15.86 -17.56
C GLU A 314 -0.66 -15.04 -18.11
N LEU A 315 -0.42 -13.87 -18.71
CA LEU A 315 -1.46 -13.12 -19.41
C LEU A 315 -2.03 -13.95 -20.58
N THR A 316 -1.17 -14.59 -21.38
CA THR A 316 -1.54 -15.46 -22.51
C THR A 316 -2.49 -16.58 -22.06
N LYS A 317 -2.19 -17.24 -20.93
CA LYS A 317 -3.03 -18.33 -20.37
C LYS A 317 -4.43 -17.87 -19.95
N HIS A 318 -4.63 -16.59 -19.71
CA HIS A 318 -5.87 -16.03 -19.16
C HIS A 318 -6.54 -15.01 -20.09
N LEU A 319 -6.14 -14.95 -21.37
CA LEU A 319 -6.64 -13.96 -22.33
C LEU A 319 -8.16 -13.90 -22.42
N LYS A 320 -8.83 -15.06 -22.50
CA LYS A 320 -10.30 -15.15 -22.63
C LYS A 320 -11.04 -14.44 -21.51
N GLU A 321 -10.45 -14.29 -20.34
CA GLU A 321 -11.02 -13.49 -19.25
C GLU A 321 -10.57 -12.03 -19.33
N LEU A 322 -9.27 -11.81 -19.53
CA LEU A 322 -8.66 -10.48 -19.45
C LEU A 322 -9.21 -9.51 -20.49
N ILE A 323 -9.49 -9.97 -21.72
CA ILE A 323 -9.98 -9.10 -22.81
C ILE A 323 -11.37 -8.51 -22.55
N PHE A 324 -12.18 -9.15 -21.70
CA PHE A 324 -13.51 -8.67 -21.32
C PHE A 324 -13.50 -7.86 -20.03
N ASP A 325 -12.42 -7.94 -19.24
CA ASP A 325 -12.35 -7.29 -17.93
C ASP A 325 -12.01 -5.79 -18.01
N LYS A 326 -12.53 -5.04 -17.04
CA LYS A 326 -12.28 -3.60 -16.92
C LYS A 326 -10.80 -3.28 -16.68
N ASN A 327 -10.11 -4.09 -15.89
CA ASN A 327 -8.71 -3.87 -15.51
C ASN A 327 -7.78 -4.81 -16.29
N GLY A 328 -8.21 -6.06 -16.48
CA GLY A 328 -7.45 -7.14 -17.10
C GLY A 328 -6.98 -6.85 -18.52
N ARG A 329 -7.77 -6.10 -19.31
CA ARG A 329 -7.37 -5.72 -20.67
C ARG A 329 -6.25 -4.69 -20.70
N ARG A 330 -6.07 -3.90 -19.63
CA ARG A 330 -5.19 -2.71 -19.65
C ARG A 330 -3.71 -3.07 -19.82
N PRO A 331 -3.16 -4.12 -19.16
CA PRO A 331 -1.82 -4.63 -19.47
C PRO A 331 -1.64 -5.04 -20.94
N LEU A 332 -2.66 -5.62 -21.58
CA LEU A 332 -2.61 -5.98 -23.01
C LEU A 332 -2.57 -4.71 -23.87
N LEU A 333 -3.46 -3.74 -23.61
CA LEU A 333 -3.49 -2.46 -24.32
C LEU A 333 -2.18 -1.67 -24.17
N GLN A 334 -1.52 -1.75 -23.00
CA GLN A 334 -0.20 -1.14 -22.78
C GLN A 334 0.87 -1.67 -23.74
N LEU A 335 0.80 -2.95 -24.12
CA LEU A 335 1.75 -3.54 -25.04
C LEU A 335 1.56 -3.03 -26.48
N PHE A 336 0.32 -2.77 -26.89
CA PHE A 336 0.03 -2.18 -28.20
C PHE A 336 0.35 -0.69 -28.24
N HIS A 337 -0.21 0.05 -27.28
CA HIS A 337 -0.18 1.51 -27.24
C HIS A 337 0.19 1.97 -25.82
N PRO A 338 1.50 2.06 -25.51
CA PRO A 338 1.99 2.43 -24.20
C PRO A 338 1.46 3.77 -23.72
N LEU A 339 1.05 3.84 -22.44
CA LEU A 339 0.64 5.05 -21.74
C LEU A 339 -0.48 5.85 -22.43
N CYS A 340 -1.36 5.17 -23.18
CA CYS A 340 -2.43 5.82 -23.92
C CYS A 340 -3.49 6.46 -23.00
N SER A 341 -3.73 7.76 -23.18
CA SER A 341 -4.76 8.51 -22.44
C SER A 341 -6.19 8.06 -22.72
N ARG A 342 -6.40 7.24 -23.77
CA ARG A 342 -7.68 6.58 -24.03
C ARG A 342 -8.01 5.52 -22.97
N TYR A 343 -7.00 4.83 -22.45
CA TYR A 343 -7.17 3.67 -21.55
C TYR A 343 -6.73 3.96 -20.10
N LEU A 344 -6.08 5.10 -19.89
CA LEU A 344 -5.53 5.54 -18.62
C LEU A 344 -6.02 6.95 -18.30
N THR A 345 -6.54 7.15 -17.10
CA THR A 345 -6.94 8.48 -16.64
C THR A 345 -5.71 9.37 -16.39
N PRO A 346 -5.84 10.70 -16.41
CA PRO A 346 -4.72 11.61 -16.11
C PRO A 346 -4.06 11.35 -14.74
N ARG A 347 -4.85 10.91 -13.75
CA ARG A 347 -4.35 10.55 -12.42
C ARG A 347 -3.50 9.27 -12.45
N GLU A 348 -3.87 8.29 -13.24
CA GLU A 348 -3.11 7.04 -13.37
C GLU A 348 -1.85 7.25 -14.20
N LEU A 349 -1.94 8.04 -15.26
CA LEU A 349 -0.76 8.51 -16.00
C LEU A 349 0.22 9.22 -15.06
N PHE A 350 -0.25 10.05 -14.14
CA PHE A 350 0.62 10.65 -13.12
C PHE A 350 1.31 9.61 -12.21
N TYR A 351 0.63 8.51 -11.85
CA TYR A 351 1.27 7.43 -11.07
C TYR A 351 2.31 6.68 -11.89
N LEU A 352 2.04 6.43 -13.17
CA LEU A 352 2.94 5.70 -14.07
C LEU A 352 4.11 6.56 -14.57
N ASN A 353 3.88 7.86 -14.70
CA ASN A 353 4.84 8.88 -15.11
C ASN A 353 5.50 9.56 -13.90
N TYR A 354 5.81 8.82 -12.83
CA TYR A 354 6.23 9.41 -11.54
C TYR A 354 7.61 10.10 -11.61
N ASN A 355 7.66 11.26 -12.25
CA ASN A 355 8.66 12.31 -12.15
C ASN A 355 8.52 12.91 -10.74
N VAL A 356 9.36 12.46 -9.81
CA VAL A 356 9.66 13.31 -8.65
C VAL A 356 10.70 14.29 -9.17
N PRO A 357 10.45 15.61 -9.13
CA PRO A 357 11.51 16.58 -9.38
C PRO A 357 12.65 16.26 -8.42
N SER A 358 13.82 15.91 -8.94
CA SER A 358 15.03 15.92 -8.12
C SER A 358 15.19 17.36 -7.60
N PRO A 359 15.14 17.63 -6.29
CA PRO A 359 15.33 18.99 -5.80
C PRO A 359 16.83 19.27 -5.73
N VAL A 360 17.46 19.41 -6.90
CA VAL A 360 18.65 20.24 -7.14
C VAL A 360 18.60 20.70 -8.61
N SER A 361 17.65 21.56 -8.95
CA SER A 361 17.92 22.57 -9.98
C SER A 361 18.14 23.86 -9.22
N LYS A 362 19.39 24.33 -9.26
CA LYS A 362 19.78 25.64 -8.73
C LYS A 362 18.81 26.68 -9.32
N VAL A 363 18.23 27.48 -8.45
CA VAL A 363 17.65 28.77 -8.82
C VAL A 363 18.81 29.60 -9.34
N ASN A 364 18.98 29.67 -10.66
CA ASN A 364 19.82 30.70 -11.27
C ASN A 364 18.97 31.97 -11.30
N LEU A 365 19.22 32.85 -10.33
CA LEU A 365 18.94 34.27 -10.46
C LEU A 365 20.10 34.88 -11.27
N ASP A 366 19.73 35.69 -12.25
CA ASP A 366 20.57 36.29 -13.27
C ASP A 366 21.77 37.09 -12.74
N GLY A 367 22.85 37.09 -13.52
CA GLY A 367 24.00 37.99 -13.40
C GLY A 367 24.98 37.72 -14.54
N GLU A 368 25.01 38.62 -15.53
CA GLU A 368 25.98 38.67 -16.64
C GLU A 368 27.42 38.87 -16.15
N SER A 369 28.39 38.16 -16.76
CA SER A 369 29.64 38.72 -17.31
C SER A 369 30.57 37.62 -17.85
N ASP A 370 30.86 37.72 -19.15
CA ASP A 370 32.08 37.46 -19.93
C ASP A 370 33.09 36.33 -19.61
N ASP A 371 33.36 35.58 -20.69
CA ASP A 371 34.62 35.00 -21.22
C ASP A 371 35.52 34.08 -20.35
N VAL A 372 35.67 32.83 -20.83
CA VAL A 372 36.87 32.23 -21.46
C VAL A 372 36.79 30.69 -21.39
N ALA A 373 37.13 30.03 -22.51
CA ALA A 373 37.18 28.58 -22.71
C ALA A 373 38.15 27.82 -21.76
N ASP A 374 37.75 26.65 -21.26
CA ASP A 374 38.34 25.34 -21.61
C ASP A 374 37.72 24.16 -20.82
N LYS A 375 37.54 23.05 -21.56
CA LYS A 375 37.57 21.62 -21.20
C LYS A 375 36.85 21.00 -19.98
N GLU A 376 36.02 20.03 -20.38
CA GLU A 376 35.93 18.63 -19.91
C GLU A 376 35.10 18.23 -18.67
N HIS A 377 34.26 17.22 -18.96
CA HIS A 377 33.75 16.14 -18.11
C HIS A 377 32.75 16.49 -16.98
N GLY A 378 31.49 16.19 -17.27
CA GLY A 378 30.43 16.06 -16.27
C GLY A 378 29.10 15.71 -16.90
N GLY A 379 28.93 14.45 -17.32
CA GLY A 379 27.67 13.93 -17.85
C GLY A 379 26.52 14.14 -16.87
N SER A 380 25.58 14.99 -17.27
CA SER A 380 24.32 15.24 -16.57
C SER A 380 23.24 14.35 -17.19
N GLU A 381 22.95 13.22 -16.56
CA GLU A 381 21.81 12.38 -16.92
C GLU A 381 21.25 11.67 -15.67
N ASP A 382 20.09 11.03 -15.83
CA ASP A 382 19.35 10.26 -14.83
C ASP A 382 18.26 10.99 -14.03
N THR A 383 17.38 11.66 -14.78
CA THR A 383 15.94 11.39 -14.63
C THR A 383 15.71 9.93 -15.00
N LEU A 384 14.81 9.20 -14.34
CA LEU A 384 14.37 7.90 -14.86
C LEU A 384 13.59 8.13 -16.14
N VAL A 385 14.35 8.26 -17.23
CA VAL A 385 13.90 8.03 -18.58
C VAL A 385 13.24 6.66 -18.54
N VAL A 386 11.99 6.58 -18.99
CA VAL A 386 11.43 5.36 -19.58
C VAL A 386 12.49 4.89 -20.56
N SER A 387 13.41 4.00 -20.14
CA SER A 387 14.78 4.05 -20.69
C SER A 387 14.74 4.12 -22.22
N ASP A 388 15.57 5.01 -22.79
CA ASP A 388 15.71 5.25 -24.24
C ASP A 388 16.10 4.00 -25.06
N SER A 389 16.13 2.82 -24.45
CA SER A 389 16.03 1.56 -25.18
C SER A 389 14.64 1.40 -25.81
N ASN A 390 14.58 1.92 -27.04
CA ASN A 390 13.59 1.70 -28.09
C ASN A 390 12.33 0.92 -27.63
N PRO A 391 11.29 1.62 -27.15
CA PRO A 391 10.00 1.04 -26.79
C PRO A 391 9.42 0.09 -27.86
N ILE A 392 9.75 0.33 -29.13
CA ILE A 392 9.36 -0.53 -30.26
C ILE A 392 10.03 -1.90 -30.18
N LYS A 393 11.34 -1.98 -29.89
CA LYS A 393 12.05 -3.26 -29.73
C LYS A 393 11.43 -4.09 -28.61
N ARG A 394 11.04 -3.45 -27.52
CA ARG A 394 10.39 -4.15 -26.40
C ARG A 394 9.00 -4.65 -26.75
N ARG A 395 8.18 -3.82 -27.40
CA ARG A 395 6.89 -4.25 -27.96
C ARG A 395 7.08 -5.46 -28.86
N GLN A 396 8.07 -5.42 -29.76
CA GLN A 396 8.38 -6.53 -30.65
C GLN A 396 8.76 -7.82 -29.89
N VAL A 397 9.54 -7.72 -28.81
CA VAL A 397 9.89 -8.90 -27.99
C VAL A 397 8.68 -9.42 -27.21
N LEU A 398 7.95 -8.54 -26.53
CA LEU A 398 6.87 -8.93 -25.60
C LEU A 398 5.54 -9.28 -26.28
N LEU A 399 5.30 -8.80 -27.50
CA LEU A 399 4.10 -9.14 -28.29
C LEU A 399 4.37 -10.20 -29.36
N VAL A 400 5.42 -10.01 -30.15
CA VAL A 400 5.64 -10.82 -31.37
C VAL A 400 6.48 -12.05 -31.04
N LYS A 401 7.66 -11.88 -30.43
CA LYS A 401 8.53 -13.03 -30.12
C LYS A 401 7.97 -13.96 -29.03
N SER A 402 7.00 -13.49 -28.26
CA SER A 402 6.31 -14.27 -27.22
C SER A 402 5.06 -14.98 -27.74
N GLU A 403 4.71 -14.82 -29.03
CA GLU A 403 3.48 -15.34 -29.66
C GLU A 403 2.17 -14.76 -29.08
N LEU A 404 2.25 -13.85 -28.10
CA LEU A 404 1.08 -13.23 -27.47
C LEU A 404 0.17 -12.54 -28.50
N TYR A 405 0.75 -11.87 -29.50
CA TYR A 405 -0.02 -11.19 -30.54
C TYR A 405 -0.86 -12.19 -31.35
N GLU A 406 -0.29 -13.32 -31.76
CA GLU A 406 -0.98 -14.32 -32.57
C GLU A 406 -2.13 -14.96 -31.78
N VAL A 407 -1.86 -15.40 -30.55
CA VAL A 407 -2.87 -15.98 -29.65
C VAL A 407 -3.98 -14.97 -29.35
N LEU A 408 -3.64 -13.69 -29.18
CA LEU A 408 -4.64 -12.63 -28.95
C LEU A 408 -5.51 -12.38 -30.18
N VAL A 409 -4.94 -12.40 -31.40
CA VAL A 409 -5.69 -12.28 -32.65
C VAL A 409 -6.67 -13.44 -32.78
N GLU A 410 -6.22 -14.69 -32.61
CA GLU A 410 -7.08 -15.87 -32.65
C GLU A 410 -8.20 -15.79 -31.61
N THR A 411 -7.86 -15.41 -30.38
CA THR A 411 -8.85 -15.23 -29.31
C THR A 411 -9.86 -14.14 -29.67
N CYS A 412 -9.44 -13.04 -30.29
CA CYS A 412 -10.34 -11.99 -30.75
C CYS A 412 -11.26 -12.48 -31.89
N ILE A 413 -10.75 -13.28 -32.83
CA ILE A 413 -11.54 -13.86 -33.92
C ILE A 413 -12.62 -14.79 -33.37
N GLU A 414 -12.24 -15.70 -32.46
CA GLU A 414 -13.18 -16.63 -31.80
C GLU A 414 -14.31 -15.91 -31.06
N ASN A 415 -14.04 -14.71 -30.51
CA ASN A 415 -14.93 -14.00 -29.59
C ASN A 415 -15.43 -12.65 -30.13
N VAL A 416 -15.24 -12.37 -31.43
CA VAL A 416 -15.46 -11.04 -32.01
C VAL A 416 -16.88 -10.52 -31.77
N GLY A 417 -17.89 -11.39 -31.90
CA GLY A 417 -19.28 -11.02 -31.68
C GLY A 417 -19.58 -10.60 -30.25
N GLU A 418 -18.98 -11.26 -29.25
CA GLU A 418 -19.12 -10.89 -27.84
C GLU A 418 -18.33 -9.63 -27.52
N LEU A 419 -17.10 -9.52 -28.03
CA LEU A 419 -16.22 -8.36 -27.82
C LEU A 419 -16.84 -7.05 -28.35
N LEU A 420 -17.53 -7.10 -29.49
CA LEU A 420 -18.24 -5.95 -30.05
C LEU A 420 -19.41 -5.48 -29.18
N ARG A 421 -20.03 -6.38 -28.41
CA ARG A 421 -21.15 -6.06 -27.52
C ARG A 421 -20.69 -5.71 -26.10
N ALA A 422 -19.47 -6.10 -25.73
CA ALA A 422 -18.91 -5.82 -24.42
C ALA A 422 -18.51 -4.34 -24.26
N ASN A 423 -18.72 -3.79 -23.07
CA ASN A 423 -18.38 -2.40 -22.74
C ASN A 423 -16.90 -2.05 -23.02
N PHE A 424 -16.03 -3.04 -22.86
CA PHE A 424 -14.58 -2.90 -22.86
C PHE A 424 -13.89 -3.64 -24.02
N GLY A 425 -14.55 -4.62 -24.64
CA GLY A 425 -13.95 -5.48 -25.67
C GLY A 425 -13.58 -4.74 -26.96
N LYS A 426 -14.31 -3.66 -27.29
CA LYS A 426 -14.01 -2.78 -28.43
C LYS A 426 -12.61 -2.16 -28.38
N ASP A 427 -12.09 -1.86 -27.19
CA ASP A 427 -10.75 -1.26 -27.03
C ASP A 427 -9.68 -2.26 -27.50
N VAL A 428 -9.85 -3.52 -27.11
CA VAL A 428 -8.95 -4.63 -27.49
C VAL A 428 -9.03 -4.87 -28.99
N LEU A 429 -10.22 -4.99 -29.56
CA LEU A 429 -10.41 -5.16 -31.00
C LEU A 429 -9.76 -4.03 -31.80
N TYR A 430 -9.94 -2.78 -31.36
CA TYR A 430 -9.35 -1.62 -32.02
C TYR A 430 -7.82 -1.71 -32.06
N GLU A 431 -7.16 -1.96 -30.92
CA GLU A 431 -5.69 -2.02 -30.88
C GLU A 431 -5.12 -3.22 -31.64
N VAL A 432 -5.81 -4.37 -31.60
CA VAL A 432 -5.43 -5.58 -32.35
C VAL A 432 -5.52 -5.33 -33.86
N VAL A 433 -6.61 -4.74 -34.35
CA VAL A 433 -6.81 -4.45 -35.78
C VAL A 433 -5.82 -3.40 -36.29
N VAL A 434 -5.55 -2.37 -35.49
CA VAL A 434 -4.57 -1.32 -35.86
C VAL A 434 -3.13 -1.83 -35.73
N GLY A 435 -2.90 -2.95 -35.02
CA GLY A 435 -1.59 -3.54 -34.80
C GLY A 435 -0.67 -2.63 -33.97
N GLY A 436 -1.22 -1.78 -33.10
CA GLY A 436 -0.45 -0.82 -32.31
C GLY A 436 0.33 0.20 -33.14
N LYS A 437 -0.11 0.52 -34.37
CA LYS A 437 0.47 1.54 -35.25
C LYS A 437 0.30 2.96 -34.70
N LYS A 438 0.97 3.29 -33.59
CA LYS A 438 1.35 4.63 -33.15
C LYS A 438 2.68 4.60 -32.38
#